data_AF-A0A432RZR7-F1
#
_entry.id   AF-A0A432RZR7-F1
#
_cell.length_a   1.000
_cell.length_b   1.000
_cell.length_c   1.000
_cell.angle_alpha   90.00
_cell.angle_beta   90.00
_cell.angle_gamma   90.00
#
_symmetry.space_group_name_H-M   'P 1'
#
loop_
_entity.id
_entity.type
_entity.pdbx_description
1 polymer ?
#
loop_
_entity_poly.entity_id
_entity_poly.type
_entity_poly.pdbx_seq_one_letter_code
_entity_poly.pdbx_strand_id
1 'polypeptide(L)'
;MVLISLPLDTYKSSPLDLLEEIKNIYSALEPEIKKGNIEIYIEEKVNINTVYKILEKESFDIVHFTGHGTEGGYLIFEDEREPSKEKLISIKDFRNMFISKQPDLFFLDA
;
A
#
# COMPACT_ATOMS: atom_id res chain seq x y z
N MET A 1 -6.20 4.12 -4.30
CA MET A 1 -4.84 3.60 -4.51
C MET A 1 -4.62 2.36 -3.65
N VAL A 2 -4.01 1.33 -4.23
CA VAL A 2 -3.53 0.14 -3.52
C VAL A 2 -2.00 0.19 -3.51
N LEU A 3 -1.41 0.08 -2.33
CA LEU A 3 0.02 0.07 -2.08
C LEU A 3 0.43 -1.33 -1.65
N ILE A 4 1.38 -1.92 -2.37
CA ILE A 4 1.80 -3.29 -2.15
C ILE A 4 3.27 -3.31 -1.75
N SER A 5 3.56 -3.80 -0.55
CA SER A 5 4.93 -3.99 -0.09
C SER A 5 5.27 -5.45 0.14
N LEU A 6 6.41 -5.87 -0.41
CA LEU A 6 6.89 -7.23 -0.24
C LEU A 6 8.44 -7.28 -0.25
N PRO A 7 9.12 -6.77 0.78
CA PRO A 7 10.56 -6.90 0.87
C PRO A 7 10.99 -8.36 0.81
N LEU A 8 11.94 -8.67 -0.06
CA LEU A 8 12.30 -10.05 -0.41
C LEU A 8 12.73 -10.88 0.82
N ASP A 9 13.45 -10.29 1.76
CA ASP A 9 13.94 -11.00 2.94
C ASP A 9 12.77 -11.32 3.89
N THR A 10 11.84 -10.39 4.07
CA THR A 10 10.60 -10.61 4.84
C THR A 10 9.74 -11.69 4.18
N TYR A 11 9.52 -11.63 2.87
CA TYR A 11 8.75 -12.64 2.12
C TYR A 11 9.34 -14.05 2.24
N LYS A 12 10.66 -14.20 2.16
CA LYS A 12 11.31 -15.51 2.33
C LYS A 12 11.07 -16.10 3.71
N SER A 13 10.97 -15.25 4.74
CA SER A 13 10.72 -15.68 6.12
C SER A 13 9.23 -15.90 6.42
N SER A 14 8.35 -15.13 5.78
CA SER A 14 6.90 -15.11 5.98
C SER A 14 6.23 -14.80 4.64
N PRO A 15 5.90 -15.79 3.81
CA PRO A 15 5.33 -15.55 2.50
C PRO A 15 3.87 -15.07 2.58
N LEU A 16 3.48 -14.16 1.68
CA LEU A 16 2.12 -13.66 1.50
C LEU A 16 1.66 -13.88 0.06
N ASP A 17 0.38 -14.22 -0.15
CA ASP A 17 -0.23 -14.29 -1.49
C ASP A 17 -0.90 -12.96 -1.85
N LEU A 18 -0.08 -11.99 -2.25
CA LEU A 18 -0.57 -10.67 -2.66
C LEU A 18 -1.35 -10.71 -3.99
N LEU A 19 -1.17 -11.76 -4.79
CA LEU A 19 -1.89 -11.89 -6.06
C LEU A 19 -3.35 -12.29 -5.84
N GLU A 20 -3.60 -13.17 -4.86
CA GLU A 20 -4.96 -13.45 -4.40
C GLU A 20 -5.61 -12.18 -3.83
N GLU A 21 -4.88 -11.39 -3.04
CA GLU A 21 -5.40 -10.16 -2.45
C GLU A 21 -5.81 -9.13 -3.51
N ILE A 22 -4.95 -8.89 -4.51
CA ILE A 22 -5.29 -8.02 -5.65
C ILE A 22 -6.54 -8.52 -6.38
N LYS A 23 -6.64 -9.83 -6.64
CA LYS A 23 -7.83 -10.42 -7.29
C LYS A 23 -9.09 -10.20 -6.47
N ASN A 24 -9.01 -10.33 -5.15
CA ASN A 24 -10.12 -10.10 -4.25
C ASN A 24 -10.58 -8.64 -4.31
N ILE A 25 -9.65 -7.69 -4.26
CA ILE A 25 -9.94 -6.25 -4.39
C ILE A 25 -10.65 -5.94 -5.72
N TYR A 26 -10.09 -6.41 -6.85
CA TYR A 26 -10.72 -6.19 -8.16
C TYR A 26 -12.09 -6.85 -8.28
N SER A 27 -12.24 -8.07 -7.78
CA SER A 27 -13.51 -8.81 -7.87
C SER A 27 -14.60 -8.14 -7.04
N ALA A 28 -14.26 -7.63 -5.85
CA ALA A 28 -15.19 -6.90 -4.99
C ALA A 28 -15.64 -5.56 -5.60
N LEU A 29 -14.75 -4.87 -6.33
CA LEU A 29 -15.01 -3.55 -6.90
C LEU A 29 -15.44 -3.59 -8.37
N GLU A 30 -15.42 -4.75 -9.02
CA GLU A 30 -15.73 -4.93 -10.45
C GLU A 30 -17.03 -4.23 -10.90
N PRO A 31 -18.16 -4.31 -10.15
CA PRO A 31 -19.40 -3.65 -10.55
C PRO A 31 -19.28 -2.13 -10.62
N GLU A 32 -18.51 -1.52 -9.72
CA GLU A 32 -18.34 -0.08 -9.64
C GLU A 32 -17.28 0.44 -10.62
N ILE A 33 -16.24 -0.36 -10.89
CA ILE A 33 -15.28 -0.10 -11.97
C ILE A 33 -15.99 -0.08 -13.33
N LYS A 34 -16.86 -1.06 -13.60
CA LYS A 34 -17.64 -1.12 -14.86
C LYS A 34 -18.58 0.06 -15.05
N LYS A 35 -19.06 0.67 -13.96
CA LYS A 35 -19.88 1.88 -13.99
C LYS A 35 -19.06 3.17 -14.15
N GLY A 36 -17.73 3.10 -14.02
CA GLY A 36 -16.85 4.26 -14.01
C GLY A 36 -16.89 5.06 -12.71
N ASN A 37 -17.37 4.46 -11.61
CA ASN A 37 -17.45 5.12 -10.31
C ASN A 37 -16.12 5.05 -9.53
N ILE A 38 -15.28 4.07 -9.85
CA ILE A 38 -14.02 3.80 -9.17
C ILE A 38 -12.93 3.53 -10.20
N GLU A 39 -11.77 4.14 -9.98
CA GLU A 39 -10.52 3.80 -10.65
C GLU A 39 -9.51 3.27 -9.63
N ILE A 40 -8.81 2.19 -9.98
CA ILE A 40 -7.82 1.56 -9.09
C ILE A 40 -6.43 1.80 -9.66
N TYR A 41 -5.65 2.59 -8.91
CA TYR A 41 -4.20 2.70 -9.10
C TYR A 41 -3.48 1.74 -8.15
N ILE A 42 -2.58 0.90 -8.68
CA ILE A 42 -1.77 -0.05 -7.91
C ILE A 42 -0.30 0.37 -8.02
N GLU A 43 0.36 0.49 -6.87
CA GLU A 43 1.81 0.59 -6.78
C GLU A 43 2.38 -0.66 -6.11
N GLU A 44 3.27 -1.34 -6.81
CA GLU A 44 4.06 -2.45 -6.27
C GLU A 44 5.40 -1.94 -5.75
N LYS A 45 6.01 -2.71 -4.85
CA LYS A 45 7.34 -2.44 -4.32
C LYS A 45 7.47 -1.09 -3.64
N VAL A 46 6.47 -0.79 -2.80
CA VAL A 46 6.32 0.54 -2.22
C VAL A 46 7.42 0.83 -1.21
N ASN A 47 8.00 2.02 -1.36
CA ASN A 47 8.89 2.66 -0.40
C ASN A 47 8.41 4.11 -0.18
N ILE A 48 9.01 4.84 0.76
CA ILE A 48 8.52 6.18 1.11
C ILE A 48 8.60 7.13 -0.09
N ASN A 49 9.69 7.03 -0.87
CA ASN A 49 9.91 7.91 -2.01
C ASN A 49 8.89 7.67 -3.14
N THR A 50 8.49 6.42 -3.38
CA THR A 50 7.50 6.13 -4.43
C THR A 50 6.14 6.70 -4.05
N VAL A 51 5.72 6.54 -2.80
CA VAL A 51 4.46 7.12 -2.31
C VAL A 51 4.45 8.65 -2.45
N TYR A 52 5.52 9.35 -2.03
CA TYR A 52 5.57 10.81 -2.20
C TYR A 52 5.50 11.24 -3.67
N LYS A 53 6.22 10.56 -4.58
CA LYS A 53 6.17 10.86 -6.02
C LYS A 53 4.79 10.68 -6.63
N ILE A 54 4.02 9.70 -6.16
CA ILE A 54 2.64 9.49 -6.59
C ILE A 54 1.75 10.62 -6.07
N LEU A 55 1.89 10.97 -4.79
CA LEU A 55 1.11 12.04 -4.16
C LEU A 55 1.45 13.44 -4.70
N GLU A 56 2.62 13.65 -5.30
CA GLU A 56 2.92 14.90 -6.01
C GLU A 56 1.98 15.12 -7.22
N LYS A 57 1.53 14.04 -7.86
CA LYS A 57 0.78 14.10 -9.12
C LYS A 57 -0.70 13.89 -8.93
N GLU A 58 -1.07 12.99 -8.03
CA GLU A 58 -2.44 12.50 -7.89
C GLU A 58 -2.97 12.74 -6.46
N SER A 59 -4.28 12.54 -6.30
CA SER A 59 -4.97 12.43 -5.03
C SER A 59 -5.88 11.22 -5.06
N PHE A 60 -6.13 10.60 -3.91
CA PHE A 60 -6.95 9.40 -3.81
C PHE A 60 -7.90 9.53 -2.64
N ASP A 61 -9.15 9.11 -2.82
CA ASP A 61 -10.15 9.09 -1.74
C ASP A 61 -9.92 7.92 -0.78
N ILE A 62 -9.43 6.78 -1.33
CA ILE A 62 -9.16 5.56 -0.57
C ILE A 62 -7.72 5.13 -0.78
N VAL A 63 -7.02 4.86 0.33
CA VAL A 63 -5.68 4.27 0.35
C VAL A 63 -5.76 2.90 1.01
N HIS A 64 -5.42 1.85 0.26
CA HIS A 64 -5.32 0.49 0.76
C HIS A 64 -3.83 0.11 0.80
N PHE A 65 -3.32 -0.30 1.94
CA PHE A 65 -1.99 -0.92 2.07
C PHE A 65 -2.16 -2.43 2.27
N THR A 66 -1.44 -3.23 1.50
CA THR A 66 -1.32 -4.68 1.68
C THR A 66 0.16 -5.08 1.72
N GLY A 67 0.53 -5.89 2.70
CA GLY A 67 1.91 -6.31 2.95
C GLY A 67 2.07 -6.84 4.37
N HIS A 68 3.29 -6.79 4.89
CA HIS A 68 3.53 -7.17 6.29
C HIS A 68 3.40 -5.98 7.23
N GLY A 69 2.94 -6.25 8.45
CA GLY A 69 3.05 -5.38 9.60
C GLY A 69 3.77 -6.05 10.77
N THR A 70 4.04 -5.27 11.81
CA THR A 70 4.58 -5.79 13.08
C THR A 70 3.66 -5.50 14.26
N GLU A 71 3.73 -6.35 15.28
CA GLU A 71 3.12 -6.10 16.58
C GLU A 71 3.67 -4.76 17.13
N GLY A 72 2.79 -3.76 17.27
CA GLY A 72 3.18 -2.39 17.62
C GLY A 72 2.68 -1.31 16.65
N GLY A 73 2.05 -1.71 15.53
CA GLY A 73 1.41 -0.76 14.61
C GLY A 73 2.39 -0.13 13.63
N TYR A 74 3.31 -0.94 13.10
CA TYR A 74 4.19 -0.56 12.01
C TYR A 74 3.84 -1.37 10.76
N LEU A 75 3.90 -0.70 9.61
CA LEU A 75 3.85 -1.29 8.28
C LEU A 75 5.28 -1.51 7.80
N ILE A 76 5.50 -2.60 7.07
CA ILE A 76 6.78 -2.93 6.47
C ILE A 76 6.79 -2.45 5.02
N PHE A 77 7.72 -1.55 4.71
CA PHE A 77 7.97 -1.02 3.38
C PHE A 77 9.29 -1.57 2.82
N GLU A 78 9.52 -1.42 1.52
CA GLU A 78 10.85 -1.66 0.96
C GLU A 78 11.80 -0.51 1.33
N ASP A 79 13.05 -0.83 1.67
CA ASP A 79 14.09 0.18 1.86
C ASP A 79 14.48 0.84 0.53
N GLU A 80 14.68 2.16 0.52
CA GLU A 80 14.95 2.90 -0.71
C GLU A 80 16.35 2.64 -1.29
N ARG A 81 17.29 2.18 -0.47
CA ARG A 81 18.68 1.88 -0.87
C ARG A 81 18.87 0.39 -1.15
N GLU A 82 18.21 -0.46 -0.36
CA GLU A 82 18.30 -1.91 -0.48
C GLU A 82 16.89 -2.53 -0.46
N PRO A 83 16.18 -2.56 -1.61
CA PRO A 83 14.75 -2.94 -1.66
C PRO A 83 14.41 -4.35 -1.15
N SER A 84 15.40 -5.24 -1.01
CA SER A 84 15.19 -6.55 -0.39
C SER A 84 14.94 -6.49 1.11
N LYS A 85 15.34 -5.39 1.78
CA LYS A 85 15.22 -5.19 3.22
C LYS A 85 13.98 -4.40 3.59
N GLU A 86 13.52 -4.66 4.80
CA GLU A 86 12.41 -3.95 5.41
C GLU A 86 12.78 -2.56 5.90
N LYS A 87 11.83 -1.65 5.77
CA LYS A 87 11.80 -0.35 6.43
C LYS A 87 10.49 -0.21 7.18
N LEU A 88 10.59 -0.02 8.49
CA LEU A 88 9.41 0.13 9.35
C LEU A 88 8.85 1.54 9.28
N ILE A 89 7.54 1.65 9.09
CA ILE A 89 6.80 2.92 9.11
C ILE A 89 5.66 2.80 10.11
N SER A 90 5.59 3.68 11.10
CA SER A 90 4.46 3.67 12.02
C SER A 90 3.17 4.04 11.28
N ILE A 91 2.02 3.50 11.70
CA ILE A 91 0.72 3.88 11.10
C ILE A 91 0.49 5.40 11.16
N LYS A 92 0.99 6.05 12.21
CA LYS A 92 0.92 7.51 12.36
C LYS A 92 1.73 8.21 11.27
N ASP A 93 2.99 7.80 11.06
CA ASP A 93 3.85 8.39 10.05
C ASP A 93 3.33 8.10 8.63
N PHE A 94 2.84 6.88 8.40
CA PHE A 94 2.19 6.51 7.15
C PHE A 94 1.01 7.45 6.84
N ARG A 95 0.09 7.66 7.79
CA ARG A 95 -1.03 8.61 7.60
C ARG A 95 -0.55 10.04 7.39
N ASN A 96 0.51 10.46 8.09
CA ASN A 96 1.08 11.81 7.94
C ASN A 96 1.63 12.06 6.52
N MET A 97 2.06 11.02 5.80
CA MET A 97 2.49 11.16 4.40
C MET A 97 1.37 11.70 3.49
N PHE A 98 0.11 11.49 3.86
CA PHE A 98 -1.07 11.89 3.08
C PHE A 98 -1.75 13.16 3.61
N ILE A 99 -1.17 13.85 4.59
CA ILE A 99 -1.83 14.98 5.27
C ILE A 99 -2.24 16.12 4.33
N SER A 100 -1.51 16.31 3.23
CA SER A 100 -1.81 17.33 2.22
C SER A 100 -2.92 16.91 1.24
N LYS A 101 -3.22 15.60 1.15
CA LYS A 101 -4.20 15.03 0.22
C LYS A 101 -5.49 14.58 0.90
N GLN A 102 -5.44 14.27 2.20
CA GLN A 102 -6.58 13.94 3.04
C GLN A 102 -7.53 12.89 2.42
N PRO A 103 -7.04 11.67 2.15
CA PRO A 103 -7.93 10.56 1.77
C PRO A 103 -9.01 10.35 2.84
N ASP A 104 -10.21 10.02 2.41
CA ASP A 104 -11.36 9.75 3.28
C ASP A 104 -11.18 8.45 4.08
N LEU A 105 -10.46 7.48 3.52
CA LEU A 105 -10.34 6.16 4.11
C LEU A 105 -8.98 5.50 3.91
N PHE A 106 -8.54 4.82 4.97
CA PHE A 106 -7.37 3.94 4.95
C PHE A 106 -7.77 2.50 5.30
N PHE A 107 -7.42 1.56 4.44
CA PHE A 107 -7.42 0.13 4.74
C PHE A 107 -5.98 -0.34 4.92
N LEU A 108 -5.68 -1.00 6.04
CA LEU A 108 -4.36 -1.51 6.36
C LEU A 108 -4.48 -3.02 6.58
N ASP A 109 -4.07 -3.79 5.60
CA ASP A 109 -3.99 -5.25 5.64
C ASP A 109 -2.52 -5.64 5.85
N ALA A 110 -2.13 -5.80 7.12
CA ALA A 110 -0.75 -5.89 7.58
C ALA A 110 -0.60 -6.75 8.85
#